data_AF-X1KGQ1-F1
#
_entry.id   AF-X1KGQ1-F1
#
_cell.length_a   1.000
_cell.length_b   1.000
_cell.length_c   1.000
_cell.angle_alpha   90.00
_cell.angle_beta   90.00
_cell.angle_gamma   90.00
#
_symmetry.space_group_name_H-M   'P 1'
#
loop_
_entity.id
_entity.type
_entity.pdbx_description
1 polymer ?
#
loop_
_entity_poly.entity_id
_entity_poly.type
_entity_poly.pdbx_seq_one_letter_code
_entity_poly.pdbx_strand_id
1 'polypeptide(L)' 'DAVNRVLEQEYQLAFLLSPVNVEVVKAIADVGDKMSRKATYFYPKVPAGLVFHRLV' A
#
# COMPACT_ATOMS: atom_id res chain seq x y z
N ASP A 1 -14.37 -0.48 -9.43
CA ASP A 1 -14.83 0.47 -8.41
C ASP A 1 -14.48 1.90 -8.77
N ALA A 2 -13.21 2.34 -8.63
CA ALA A 2 -12.80 3.73 -8.80
C ALA A 2 -13.31 4.43 -10.09
N VAL A 3 -13.29 3.75 -11.24
CA VAL A 3 -13.79 4.31 -12.52
C VAL A 3 -15.30 4.55 -12.47
N ASN A 4 -16.08 3.57 -12.01
CA ASN A 4 -17.53 3.68 -11.94
C ASN A 4 -17.96 4.85 -11.03
N ARG A 5 -17.28 5.04 -9.90
CA ARG A 5 -17.58 6.12 -8.96
C ARG A 5 -17.32 7.52 -9.51
N VAL A 6 -16.41 7.64 -10.49
CA VAL A 6 -16.22 8.89 -11.24
C VAL A 6 -17.34 9.06 -12.28
N LEU A 7 -17.73 7.99 -12.98
CA LEU A 7 -18.82 8.02 -13.95
C LEU A 7 -20.18 8.36 -13.31
N GLU A 8 -20.40 7.90 -12.07
CA GLU A 8 -21.58 8.17 -11.25
C GLU A 8 -21.54 9.55 -10.57
N GLN A 9 -20.51 10.37 -10.85
CA GLN A 9 -20.32 11.71 -10.30
C GLN A 9 -20.12 11.77 -8.78
N GLU A 10 -19.80 10.64 -8.12
CA GLU A 10 -19.41 10.65 -6.70
C GLU A 10 -18.04 11.33 -6.47
N TYR A 11 -17.15 11.25 -7.46
CA TYR A 11 -15.85 11.91 -7.45
C TYR A 11 -15.57 12.59 -8.78
N GLN A 12 -14.74 13.63 -8.72
CA GLN A 12 -14.34 14.40 -9.91
C GLN A 12 -13.26 13.71 -10.75
N LEU A 13 -12.42 12.86 -10.14
CA LEU A 13 -11.28 12.23 -10.80
C LEU A 13 -10.83 10.96 -10.06
N ALA A 14 -10.25 10.02 -10.80
CA ALA A 14 -9.48 8.90 -10.26
C ALA A 14 -8.08 8.86 -10.87
N PHE A 15 -7.08 8.51 -10.04
CA PHE A 15 -5.72 8.23 -10.48
C PHE A 15 -5.51 6.72 -10.52
N LEU A 16 -5.20 6.19 -11.70
CA LEU A 16 -4.87 4.78 -11.89
C LEU A 16 -3.35 4.65 -11.97
N LEU A 17 -2.78 3.90 -11.04
CA LEU A 17 -1.35 3.66 -10.94
C LEU A 17 -1.04 2.21 -11.32
N SER A 18 0.07 1.99 -12.01
CA SER A 18 0.59 0.65 -12.24
C SER A 18 0.98 0.02 -10.91
N PRO A 19 0.72 -1.29 -10.70
CA PRO A 19 1.15 -1.98 -9.49
C PRO A 19 2.68 -1.97 -9.39
N VAL A 20 3.19 -1.81 -8.18
CA VAL A 20 4.63 -1.90 -7.90
C VAL A 20 5.02 -3.37 -7.79
N ASN A 21 6.10 -3.75 -8.47
CA ASN A 21 6.64 -5.10 -8.35
C ASN A 21 7.33 -5.32 -6.98
N VAL A 22 7.12 -6.47 -6.36
CA VAL A 22 7.67 -6.80 -5.03
C VAL A 22 9.20 -6.82 -5.03
N GLU A 23 9.85 -7.20 -6.13
CA GLU A 23 11.32 -7.15 -6.20
C GLU A 23 11.85 -5.71 -6.07
N VAL A 24 11.12 -4.73 -6.61
CA VAL A 24 11.47 -3.30 -6.48
C VAL A 24 11.32 -2.85 -5.04
N VAL A 25 10.23 -3.25 -4.38
CA VAL A 25 10.01 -2.94 -2.95
C VAL A 25 11.16 -3.49 -2.11
N LYS A 26 11.56 -4.74 -2.34
CA LYS A 26 12.67 -5.39 -1.64
C LYS A 26 13.99 -4.66 -1.89
N ALA A 27 14.31 -4.34 -3.15
CA ALA A 27 15.56 -3.66 -3.49
C ALA A 27 15.69 -2.29 -2.80
N ILE A 28 14.60 -1.51 -2.72
CA ILE A 28 14.59 -0.21 -2.02
C ILE A 28 14.80 -0.41 -0.51
N ALA A 29 14.18 -1.42 0.09
CA ALA A 29 14.34 -1.73 1.50
C ALA A 29 15.76 -2.23 1.84
N ASP A 30 16.35 -3.07 0.98
CA ASP A 30 17.69 -3.65 1.16
C ASP A 30 18.78 -2.56 1.22
N VAL A 31 18.58 -1.42 0.54
CA VAL A 31 19.48 -0.25 0.61
C VAL A 31 19.13 0.75 1.72
N GLY A 32 18.11 0.48 2.53
CA GLY A 32 17.68 1.34 3.63
C GLY A 32 16.92 2.60 3.21
N ASP A 33 16.45 2.67 1.97
CA ASP A 33 15.69 3.82 1.45
C ASP A 33 14.17 3.62 1.60
N LYS A 34 13.37 4.64 1.25
CA LYS A 34 11.92 4.68 1.45
C LYS A 34 11.19 5.03 0.16
N MET A 35 10.12 4.27 -0.10
CA MET A 35 9.17 4.62 -1.16
C MET A 35 8.32 5.85 -0.79
N SER A 36 7.74 6.50 -1.81
CA SER A 36 6.79 7.59 -1.57
C SER A 36 5.56 7.10 -0.79
N ARG A 37 4.99 7.99 0.03
CA ARG A 37 3.87 7.61 0.91
C ARG A 37 2.65 7.20 0.08
N LYS A 38 1.99 6.12 0.52
CA LYS A 38 0.79 5.54 -0.11
C LYS A 38 1.02 5.01 -1.55
N ALA A 39 2.27 4.73 -1.93
CA ALA A 39 2.59 4.15 -3.24
C ALA A 39 2.28 2.64 -3.34
N THR A 40 2.19 1.94 -2.21
CA THR A 40 1.94 0.49 -2.16
C THR A 40 0.85 0.16 -1.14
N TYR A 41 0.07 -0.88 -1.44
CA TYR A 41 -0.94 -1.44 -0.55
C TYR A 41 -0.78 -2.96 -0.51
N PHE A 42 -0.33 -3.50 0.62
CA PHE A 42 -0.24 -4.95 0.83
C PHE A 42 -1.61 -5.50 1.19
N TYR A 43 -2.10 -6.48 0.43
CA TYR A 43 -3.37 -7.16 0.67
C TYR A 43 -3.16 -8.66 0.93
N PRO A 44 -3.67 -9.22 2.05
CA PRO A 44 -4.28 -8.48 3.16
C PRO A 44 -3.27 -7.54 3.83
N LYS A 45 -3.76 -6.54 4.56
CA LYS A 45 -2.87 -5.69 5.36
C LYS A 45 -2.04 -6.60 6.26
N VAL A 46 -0.72 -6.35 6.29
CA VAL A 46 0.17 -7.04 7.22
C VAL A 46 -0.39 -6.93 8.64
N PRO A 47 -0.46 -8.04 9.40
CA PRO A 47 -0.86 -8.00 10.79
C PRO A 47 0.02 -7.00 11.52
N ALA A 48 -0.60 -5.94 12.02
CA ALA A 48 0.05 -4.88 12.77
C ALA A 48 -0.66 -4.75 14.11
N GLY A 49 0.11 -4.61 15.18
CA GLY A 49 -0.42 -4.54 16.54
C GLY A 49 0.68 -4.67 17.57
N LEU A 50 0.35 -4.32 18.82
CA LEU A 50 1.23 -4.55 19.96
C LEU A 50 1.33 -6.05 20.22
N VAL A 51 2.54 -6.60 20.13
CA VAL A 51 2.82 -7.96 20.57
C VAL A 51 3.26 -7.90 22.04
N PHE A 52 2.45 -8.45 22.94
CA PHE A 52 2.83 -8.62 24.34
C PHE A 52 3.55 -9.96 24.51
N HIS A 53 4.85 -9.91 24.82
CA HIS A 53 5.57 -11.10 25.26
C HIS A 53 5.35 -11.28 26.76
N ARG A 54 4.54 -12.28 27.14
CA ARG A 54 4.32 -12.61 28.55
C ARG A 54 5.56 -13.32 29.09
N LEU A 55 6.35 -12.62 29.89
CA LEU A 55 7.40 -13.19 30.73
C LEU A 55 6.70 -13.89 31.90
N VAL A 56 6.53 -15.21 31.79
CA VAL A 56 6.12 -16.06 32.91
C VAL A 56 7.35 -16.58 33.61
#